data_AF-H9GBW4-F1
#
_entry.id   AF-H9GBW4-F1
#
_cell.length_a   1.000
_cell.length_b   1.000
_cell.length_c   1.000
_cell.angle_alpha   90.00
_cell.angle_beta   90.00
_cell.angle_gamma   90.00
#
_symmetry.space_group_name_H-M   'P 1'
#
loop_
_entity.id
_entity.type
_entity.pdbx_description
1 polymer ?
#
loop_
_entity_poly.entity_id
_entity_poly.type
_entity_poly.pdbx_seq_one_letter_code
_entity_poly.pdbx_strand_id
1 'polypeptide(L)'
;MARDLSLLFFAFAFCISSLEATQKNRPAAVWSEEVGITVDEEATARPVAGIEHTLRKLEAGEEAPSVQVYFRHPAEKGKENTFHCYAESFHPPKINITLLKNGIPMENVQQSDLSFKKDWTFERLVYAKVIPDGKAEFACKVEHITLPQPMIYKLDQEY
;
A
#
# COMPACT_ATOMS: atom_id res chain seq x y z
N MET A 1 -26.41 43.23 -54.23
CA MET A 1 -26.75 44.33 -53.30
C MET A 1 -27.38 43.72 -52.08
N ALA A 2 -26.75 43.95 -50.93
CA ALA A 2 -26.99 43.31 -49.65
C ALA A 2 -28.31 43.77 -49.02
N ARG A 3 -29.00 42.85 -48.33
CA ARG A 3 -29.92 43.19 -47.24
C ARG A 3 -29.53 42.35 -46.02
N ASP A 4 -28.57 42.94 -45.34
CA ASP A 4 -28.24 42.89 -43.92
C ASP A 4 -29.01 41.87 -43.05
N LEU A 5 -28.31 40.77 -42.69
CA LEU A 5 -28.79 39.75 -41.75
C LEU A 5 -28.51 40.12 -40.28
N SER A 6 -28.11 41.37 -39.99
CA SER A 6 -27.75 41.81 -38.63
C SER A 6 -28.94 42.01 -37.68
N LEU A 7 -30.20 41.91 -38.15
CA LEU A 7 -31.39 42.10 -37.31
C LEU A 7 -32.02 40.81 -36.76
N LEU A 8 -31.58 39.63 -37.22
CA LEU A 8 -32.02 38.35 -36.64
C LEU A 8 -31.18 37.91 -35.43
N PHE A 9 -30.01 38.53 -35.21
CA PHE A 9 -29.18 38.23 -34.04
C PHE A 9 -29.59 38.98 -32.76
N PHE A 10 -30.35 40.09 -32.86
CA PHE A 10 -30.75 40.85 -31.67
C PHE A 10 -32.07 40.38 -31.02
N ALA A 11 -32.90 39.57 -31.71
CA ALA A 11 -34.14 39.05 -31.14
C ALA A 11 -34.00 37.74 -30.35
N PHE A 12 -32.90 36.99 -30.53
CA PHE A 12 -32.65 35.76 -29.76
C PHE A 12 -31.88 35.98 -28.45
N ALA A 13 -31.31 37.17 -28.24
CA ALA A 13 -30.50 37.45 -27.05
C ALA A 13 -31.29 37.99 -25.83
N PHE A 14 -32.59 38.26 -25.96
CA PHE A 14 -33.38 38.89 -24.88
C PHE A 14 -34.53 38.04 -24.31
N CYS A 15 -34.67 36.77 -24.74
CA CYS A 15 -35.66 35.85 -24.16
C CYS A 15 -35.06 34.63 -23.46
N ILE A 16 -33.73 34.54 -23.34
CA ILE A 16 -33.02 33.48 -22.59
C ILE A 16 -32.33 34.05 -21.34
N SER A 17 -32.76 35.22 -20.87
CA SER A 17 -32.19 35.87 -19.67
C SER A 17 -33.20 35.99 -18.51
N SER A 18 -34.38 35.35 -18.60
CA SER A 18 -35.38 35.40 -17.53
C SER A 18 -36.05 34.08 -17.14
N LEU A 19 -35.64 32.91 -17.66
CA LEU A 19 -36.25 31.62 -17.27
C LEU A 19 -35.34 30.62 -16.56
N GLU A 20 -34.03 30.87 -16.41
CA GLU A 20 -33.12 29.92 -15.75
C GLU A 20 -32.53 30.42 -14.42
N ALA A 21 -33.02 31.53 -13.89
CA ALA A 21 -32.51 32.13 -12.64
C ALA A 21 -33.27 31.71 -11.36
N THR A 22 -34.08 30.65 -11.37
CA THR A 22 -34.93 30.27 -10.21
C THR A 22 -34.81 28.84 -9.71
N GLN A 23 -33.79 28.07 -10.11
CA GLN A 23 -33.58 26.72 -9.55
C GLN A 23 -32.28 26.54 -8.77
N LYS A 24 -31.33 27.48 -8.85
CA LYS A 24 -30.01 27.33 -8.23
C LYS A 24 -29.94 27.69 -6.74
N ASN A 25 -30.99 28.26 -6.16
CA ASN A 25 -30.95 28.84 -4.81
C ASN A 25 -32.08 28.37 -3.87
N ARG A 26 -32.67 27.19 -4.11
CA ARG A 26 -33.62 26.64 -3.12
C ARG A 26 -32.82 25.99 -1.97
N PRO A 27 -32.98 26.44 -0.72
CA PRO A 27 -32.27 25.82 0.41
C PRO A 27 -32.70 24.36 0.55
N ALA A 28 -31.75 23.50 0.91
CA ALA A 28 -31.95 22.04 1.03
C ALA A 28 -33.11 21.64 1.96
N ALA A 29 -33.52 22.54 2.87
CA ALA A 29 -34.60 22.35 3.83
C ALA A 29 -36.02 22.23 3.23
N VAL A 30 -36.21 22.50 1.92
CA VAL A 30 -37.54 22.37 1.29
C VAL A 30 -37.80 20.94 0.78
N TRP A 31 -36.78 20.07 0.75
CA TRP A 31 -36.98 18.67 0.33
C TRP A 31 -37.56 17.78 1.45
N SER A 32 -37.56 18.21 2.71
CA SER A 32 -37.89 17.35 3.85
C SER A 32 -39.38 17.19 4.14
N GLU A 33 -40.24 18.08 3.64
CA GLU A 33 -41.68 18.03 3.96
C GLU A 33 -42.49 17.10 3.03
N GLU A 34 -41.93 16.64 1.91
CA GLU A 34 -42.62 15.72 0.99
C GLU A 34 -42.31 14.23 1.25
N VAL A 35 -41.19 13.92 1.91
CA VAL A 35 -40.72 12.52 2.03
C VAL A 35 -40.93 11.90 3.41
N GLY A 36 -41.32 12.66 4.44
CA GLY A 36 -41.65 12.09 5.75
C GLY A 36 -40.54 11.22 6.36
N ILE A 37 -39.27 11.51 6.05
CA ILE A 37 -38.12 10.80 6.60
C ILE A 37 -37.62 11.61 7.80
N THR A 38 -37.85 11.12 9.01
CA THR A 38 -37.08 11.56 10.18
C THR A 38 -35.72 10.90 10.10
N VAL A 39 -34.66 11.69 9.96
CA VAL A 39 -33.29 11.20 10.18
C VAL A 39 -33.09 11.07 11.68
N ASP A 40 -33.31 9.87 12.20
CA ASP A 40 -32.99 9.53 13.58
C ASP A 40 -31.45 9.53 13.71
N GLU A 41 -30.88 10.53 14.39
CA GLU A 41 -29.43 10.68 14.58
C GLU A 41 -28.80 9.46 15.31
N GLU A 42 -29.64 8.67 15.98
CA GLU A 42 -29.28 7.46 16.72
C GLU A 42 -29.17 6.19 15.86
N ALA A 43 -29.50 6.25 14.56
CA ALA A 43 -29.41 5.09 13.65
C ALA A 43 -27.99 4.80 13.13
N THR A 44 -27.02 5.71 13.35
CA THR A 44 -25.64 5.58 12.84
C THR A 44 -24.72 4.70 13.71
N ALA A 45 -25.17 4.33 14.91
CA ALA A 45 -24.36 3.58 15.88
C ALA A 45 -24.84 2.13 16.13
N ARG A 46 -25.75 1.59 15.31
CA ARG A 46 -26.14 0.17 15.41
C ARG A 46 -25.12 -0.69 14.66
N PRO A 47 -24.39 -1.60 15.33
CA PRO A 47 -23.60 -2.59 14.62
C PRO A 47 -24.55 -3.45 13.78
N VAL A 48 -24.42 -3.39 12.46
CA VAL A 48 -25.14 -4.34 11.58
C VAL A 48 -24.44 -5.68 11.73
N ALA A 49 -24.91 -6.49 12.67
CA ALA A 49 -24.45 -7.87 12.84
C ALA A 49 -24.64 -8.61 11.50
N GLY A 50 -23.53 -8.97 10.85
CA GLY A 50 -23.53 -9.69 9.57
C GLY A 50 -22.68 -9.09 8.45
N ILE A 51 -22.30 -7.81 8.50
CA ILE A 51 -21.45 -7.19 7.45
C ILE A 51 -19.96 -7.55 7.64
N GLU A 52 -19.49 -7.76 8.87
CA GLU A 52 -18.09 -8.11 9.17
C GLU A 52 -17.64 -9.42 8.53
N HIS A 53 -18.54 -10.41 8.40
CA HIS A 53 -18.21 -11.70 7.81
C HIS A 53 -18.00 -11.64 6.29
N THR A 54 -18.60 -10.66 5.61
CA THR A 54 -18.44 -10.49 4.15
C THR A 54 -17.14 -9.74 3.81
N LEU A 55 -16.69 -8.83 4.68
CA LEU A 55 -15.46 -8.04 4.48
C LEU A 55 -14.19 -8.91 4.45
N ARG A 56 -14.07 -9.90 5.35
CA ARG A 56 -12.91 -10.83 5.38
C ARG A 56 -12.68 -11.62 4.09
N LYS A 57 -13.72 -11.78 3.25
CA LYS A 57 -13.63 -12.58 2.02
C LYS A 57 -13.01 -11.79 0.85
N LEU A 58 -12.87 -10.47 0.98
CA LEU A 58 -12.29 -9.58 -0.04
C LEU A 58 -10.85 -9.15 0.28
N GLU A 59 -10.35 -9.48 1.47
CA GLU A 59 -8.97 -9.22 1.86
C GLU A 59 -8.05 -10.26 1.21
N ALA A 60 -6.95 -9.82 0.60
CA ALA A 60 -5.92 -10.74 0.13
C ALA A 60 -5.37 -11.53 1.32
N GLY A 61 -5.21 -12.85 1.14
CA GLY A 61 -4.79 -13.77 2.19
C GLY A 61 -3.45 -13.38 2.83
N GLU A 62 -3.28 -13.75 4.09
CA GLU A 62 -2.01 -13.60 4.80
C GLU A 62 -1.02 -14.69 4.34
N GLU A 63 0.12 -14.29 3.80
CA GLU A 63 1.16 -15.18 3.29
C GLU A 63 2.48 -14.91 4.00
N ALA A 64 3.14 -15.97 4.47
CA ALA A 64 4.42 -15.86 5.19
C ALA A 64 5.61 -15.69 4.24
N PRO A 65 6.60 -14.87 4.62
CA PRO A 65 7.77 -14.67 3.77
C PRO A 65 8.60 -15.94 3.65
N SER A 66 8.93 -16.29 2.41
CA SER A 66 10.08 -17.13 2.11
C SER A 66 11.33 -16.25 2.18
N VAL A 67 12.36 -16.70 2.89
CA VAL A 67 13.56 -15.88 3.15
C VAL A 67 14.81 -16.61 2.71
N GLN A 68 15.60 -15.93 1.87
CA GLN A 68 16.89 -16.40 1.40
C GLN A 68 17.99 -15.49 1.94
N VAL A 69 19.03 -16.09 2.52
CA VAL A 69 20.16 -15.37 3.11
C VAL A 69 21.43 -15.82 2.41
N TYR A 70 22.15 -14.90 1.78
CA TYR A 70 23.30 -15.24 0.94
C TYR A 70 24.28 -14.08 0.78
N PHE A 71 25.48 -14.38 0.31
CA PHE A 71 26.41 -13.36 -0.20
C PHE A 71 26.27 -13.20 -1.71
N ARG A 72 26.43 -11.97 -2.21
CA ARG A 72 26.41 -11.67 -3.64
C ARG A 72 27.47 -12.46 -4.44
N HIS A 73 28.62 -12.69 -3.83
CA HIS A 73 29.72 -13.50 -4.38
C HIS A 73 30.13 -14.58 -3.37
N PRO A 74 30.88 -15.62 -3.76
CA PRO A 74 31.46 -16.57 -2.81
C PRO A 74 32.19 -15.84 -1.67
N ALA A 75 31.98 -16.29 -0.43
CA ALA A 75 32.55 -15.64 0.73
C ALA A 75 34.06 -15.87 0.78
N GLU A 76 34.85 -14.81 0.60
CA GLU A 76 36.30 -14.86 0.72
C GLU A 76 36.77 -13.98 1.88
N LYS A 77 37.66 -14.53 2.71
CA LYS A 77 38.20 -13.83 3.87
C LYS A 77 38.98 -12.58 3.44
N GLY A 78 38.62 -11.43 4.02
CA GLY A 78 39.31 -10.16 3.78
C GLY A 78 38.97 -9.46 2.46
N LYS A 79 38.08 -10.04 1.63
CA LYS A 79 37.58 -9.38 0.42
C LYS A 79 36.20 -8.77 0.65
N GLU A 80 35.95 -7.59 0.08
CA GLU A 80 34.62 -6.95 0.14
C GLU A 80 33.58 -7.84 -0.56
N ASN A 81 32.40 -7.92 0.04
CA ASN A 81 31.23 -8.60 -0.51
C ASN A 81 29.96 -7.88 -0.05
N THR A 82 28.80 -8.32 -0.52
CA THR A 82 27.50 -7.81 -0.09
C THR A 82 26.68 -8.94 0.53
N PHE A 83 26.28 -8.77 1.78
CA PHE A 83 25.39 -9.68 2.50
C PHE A 83 23.94 -9.32 2.17
N HIS A 84 23.15 -10.30 1.72
CA HIS A 84 21.76 -10.14 1.29
C HIS A 84 20.81 -10.94 2.18
N CYS A 85 19.67 -10.32 2.49
CA CYS A 85 18.47 -11.01 2.94
C CYS A 85 17.33 -10.66 1.98
N TYR A 86 16.85 -11.66 1.26
CA TYR A 86 15.75 -11.52 0.31
C TYR A 86 14.50 -12.18 0.88
N ALA A 87 13.47 -11.39 1.15
CA ALA A 87 12.16 -11.87 1.56
C ALA A 87 11.19 -11.78 0.39
N GLU A 88 10.47 -12.85 0.10
CA GLU A 88 9.53 -12.93 -1.02
C GLU A 88 8.25 -13.68 -0.66
N SER A 89 7.25 -13.52 -1.52
CA SER A 89 5.98 -14.25 -1.43
C SER A 89 5.19 -13.98 -0.14
N PHE A 90 5.29 -12.77 0.42
CA PHE A 90 4.59 -12.38 1.66
C PHE A 90 3.44 -11.41 1.43
N HIS A 91 2.44 -11.45 2.30
CA HIS A 91 1.34 -10.48 2.35
C HIS A 91 0.79 -10.42 3.79
N PRO A 92 0.46 -9.24 4.35
CA PRO A 92 0.46 -7.88 3.79
C PRO A 92 1.86 -7.25 3.57
N PRO A 93 1.98 -6.05 2.95
CA PRO A 93 3.29 -5.46 2.60
C PRO A 93 4.16 -5.03 3.79
N LYS A 94 3.61 -4.98 5.01
CA LYS A 94 4.33 -4.50 6.19
C LYS A 94 5.26 -5.59 6.73
N ILE A 95 6.56 -5.40 6.55
CA ILE A 95 7.62 -6.31 7.00
C ILE A 95 8.78 -5.51 7.60
N ASN A 96 9.40 -6.02 8.67
CA ASN A 96 10.66 -5.50 9.19
C ASN A 96 11.76 -6.55 9.00
N ILE A 97 12.87 -6.13 8.40
CA ILE A 97 14.01 -7.02 8.08
C ILE A 97 15.27 -6.36 8.64
N THR A 98 16.00 -7.09 9.49
CA THR A 98 17.25 -6.61 10.10
C THR A 98 18.39 -7.56 9.77
N LEU A 99 19.48 -7.04 9.20
CA LEU A 99 20.70 -7.81 9.02
C LEU A 99 21.50 -7.86 10.32
N LEU A 100 22.00 -9.03 10.67
CA LEU A 100 22.74 -9.29 11.90
C LEU A 100 24.15 -9.79 11.56
N LYS A 101 25.14 -9.28 12.29
CA LYS A 101 26.49 -9.83 12.37
C LYS A 101 26.77 -10.19 13.83
N ASN A 102 27.02 -11.47 14.11
CA ASN A 102 27.19 -12.01 15.47
C ASN A 102 26.01 -11.68 16.40
N GLY A 103 24.78 -11.73 15.87
CA GLY A 103 23.56 -11.36 16.60
C GLY A 103 23.34 -9.86 16.79
N ILE A 104 24.26 -8.99 16.35
CA ILE A 104 24.17 -7.54 16.49
C ILE A 104 23.63 -6.93 15.19
N PRO A 105 22.63 -6.03 15.25
CA PRO A 105 22.16 -5.29 14.09
C PRO A 105 23.28 -4.55 13.36
N MET A 106 23.34 -4.72 12.04
CA MET A 106 24.33 -4.07 11.21
C MET A 106 23.95 -2.61 10.93
N GLU A 107 24.96 -1.74 10.85
CA GLU A 107 24.82 -0.37 10.37
C GLU A 107 24.95 -0.29 8.84
N ASN A 108 24.60 0.87 8.26
CA ASN A 108 24.72 1.14 6.81
C ASN A 108 23.96 0.15 5.90
N VAL A 109 22.86 -0.40 6.41
CA VAL A 109 21.97 -1.30 5.69
C VAL A 109 21.16 -0.51 4.65
N GLN A 110 21.06 -1.08 3.46
CA GLN A 110 20.24 -0.59 2.36
C GLN A 110 19.08 -1.55 2.12
N GLN A 111 18.01 -1.05 1.53
CA GLN A 111 16.86 -1.85 1.16
C GLN A 111 16.36 -1.45 -0.22
N SER A 112 15.89 -2.40 -1.00
CA SER A 112 15.18 -2.11 -2.25
C SER A 112 13.84 -1.44 -1.96
N ASP A 113 13.24 -0.86 -2.99
CA ASP A 113 11.82 -0.53 -2.96
C ASP A 113 10.99 -1.80 -2.74
N LEU A 114 9.75 -1.61 -2.27
CA LEU A 114 8.80 -2.71 -2.23
C LEU A 114 8.36 -3.05 -3.66
N SER A 115 8.47 -4.32 -4.04
CA SER A 115 7.94 -4.85 -5.29
C SER A 115 6.90 -5.94 -5.00
N PHE A 116 6.12 -6.33 -6.01
CA PHE A 116 5.11 -7.38 -5.88
C PHE A 116 5.02 -8.24 -7.15
N LYS A 117 4.64 -9.50 -6.95
CA LYS A 117 4.45 -10.51 -8.00
C LYS A 117 3.02 -10.47 -8.55
N LYS A 118 2.77 -11.24 -9.61
CA LYS A 118 1.45 -11.32 -10.27
C LYS A 118 0.34 -11.85 -9.34
N ASP A 119 0.71 -12.63 -8.33
CA ASP A 119 -0.19 -13.16 -7.31
C ASP A 119 -0.44 -12.17 -6.14
N TRP A 120 0.00 -10.91 -6.28
CA TRP A 120 -0.13 -9.84 -5.28
C TRP A 120 0.67 -10.05 -4.00
N THR A 121 1.58 -11.02 -3.97
CA THR A 121 2.55 -11.15 -2.89
C THR A 121 3.72 -10.19 -3.09
N PHE A 122 4.31 -9.76 -1.98
CA PHE A 122 5.38 -8.77 -1.96
C PHE A 122 6.77 -9.41 -1.89
N GLU A 123 7.76 -8.63 -2.31
CA GLU A 123 9.18 -8.95 -2.20
C GLU A 123 10.00 -7.74 -1.77
N ARG A 124 11.06 -7.99 -0.99
CA ARG A 124 11.97 -6.97 -0.48
C ARG A 124 13.37 -7.55 -0.32
N LEU A 125 14.36 -6.84 -0.86
CA LEU A 125 15.78 -7.12 -0.62
C LEU A 125 16.34 -6.14 0.41
N VAL A 126 17.02 -6.65 1.43
CA VAL A 126 17.80 -5.87 2.40
C VAL A 126 19.25 -6.33 2.36
N TYR A 127 20.18 -5.39 2.25
CA TYR A 127 21.58 -5.72 2.00
C TYR A 127 22.56 -4.73 2.64
N ALA A 128 23.78 -5.21 2.91
CA ALA A 128 24.87 -4.38 3.41
C ALA A 128 26.21 -4.86 2.87
N LYS A 129 27.13 -3.92 2.63
CA LYS A 129 28.53 -4.24 2.29
C LYS A 129 29.24 -4.76 3.54
N VAL A 130 30.02 -5.82 3.38
CA VAL A 130 30.80 -6.42 4.45
C VAL A 130 32.16 -6.91 3.96
N ILE A 131 33.09 -7.07 4.89
CA ILE A 131 34.34 -7.80 4.67
C ILE A 131 34.28 -9.04 5.58
N PRO A 132 34.00 -10.24 5.04
CA PRO A 132 33.97 -11.46 5.84
C PRO A 132 35.34 -11.77 6.45
N ASP A 133 35.37 -12.13 7.73
CA ASP A 133 36.58 -12.54 8.45
C ASP A 133 36.73 -14.07 8.55
N GLY A 134 35.71 -14.81 8.09
CA GLY A 134 35.59 -16.26 8.16
C GLY A 134 35.17 -16.80 9.54
N LYS A 135 34.85 -15.92 10.50
CA LYS A 135 34.45 -16.28 11.86
C LYS A 135 33.09 -15.71 12.25
N ALA A 136 32.71 -14.58 11.66
CA ALA A 136 31.47 -13.92 11.95
C ALA A 136 30.27 -14.75 11.47
N GLU A 137 29.26 -14.84 12.33
CA GLU A 137 27.96 -15.39 12.00
C GLU A 137 27.09 -14.29 11.36
N PHE A 138 26.59 -14.53 10.17
CA PHE A 138 25.67 -13.63 9.50
C PHE A 138 24.26 -14.23 9.51
N ALA A 139 23.28 -13.40 9.81
CA ALA A 139 21.89 -13.81 9.87
C ALA A 139 20.94 -12.67 9.51
N CYS A 140 19.69 -13.00 9.24
CA CYS A 140 18.62 -12.07 8.98
C CYS A 140 17.48 -12.28 9.98
N LYS A 141 17.05 -11.22 10.67
CA LYS A 141 15.85 -11.23 11.51
C LYS A 141 14.68 -10.67 10.70
N VAL A 142 13.60 -11.43 10.62
CA VAL A 142 12.38 -11.04 9.90
C VAL A 142 11.19 -11.01 10.85
N GLU A 143 10.45 -9.91 10.81
CA GLU A 143 9.21 -9.70 11.54
C GLU A 143 8.10 -9.41 10.55
N HIS A 144 7.06 -10.24 10.58
CA HIS A 144 5.90 -10.15 9.71
C HIS A 144 4.68 -10.67 10.48
N ILE A 145 3.47 -10.16 10.21
CA ILE A 145 2.26 -10.48 10.99
C ILE A 145 1.92 -11.98 11.00
N THR A 146 2.30 -12.69 9.94
CA THR A 146 2.05 -14.12 9.79
C THR A 146 3.06 -15.00 10.52
N LEU A 147 4.14 -14.42 11.05
CA LEU A 147 5.12 -15.12 11.88
C LEU A 147 4.72 -14.98 13.35
N PRO A 148 4.68 -16.08 14.14
CA PRO A 148 4.26 -16.03 15.54
C PRO A 148 5.23 -15.21 16.41
N GLN A 149 6.47 -15.07 15.96
CA GLN A 149 7.53 -14.29 16.58
C GLN A 149 8.57 -13.92 15.51
N PRO A 150 9.49 -12.98 15.79
CA PRO A 150 10.61 -12.71 14.90
C PRO A 150 11.41 -13.97 14.58
N MET A 151 11.61 -14.26 13.30
CA MET A 151 12.35 -15.43 12.83
C MET A 151 13.78 -15.04 12.45
N ILE A 152 14.75 -15.91 12.78
CA ILE A 152 16.16 -15.74 12.44
C ILE A 152 16.54 -16.74 11.36
N TYR A 153 16.98 -16.24 10.22
CA TYR A 153 17.48 -17.02 9.09
C TYR A 153 18.99 -16.86 9.04
N LYS A 154 19.74 -17.93 9.25
CA LYS A 154 21.20 -17.90 9.23
C LYS A 154 21.70 -18.03 7.79
N LEU A 155 22.88 -17.49 7.52
CA LEU A 155 23.58 -17.79 6.28
C LEU A 155 23.99 -19.26 6.28
N ASP A 156 23.33 -20.08 5.46
CA ASP A 156 23.73 -21.46 5.26
C ASP A 156 24.97 -21.49 4.35
N GLN A 157 26.10 -21.90 4.91
CA GLN A 157 27.36 -22.08 4.18
C GLN A 157 27.35 -23.41 3.43
N GLU A 158 26.39 -23.64 2.55
CA GLU A 158 26.46 -24.76 1.61
C GLU A 158 26.56 -24.22 0.19
N TYR A 159 27.79 -24.10 -0.31
CA TYR A 159 28.18 -24.33 -1.71
C TYR A 159 29.70 -24.51 -1.80
#